data_AF-A0A670Z8Q4-F1
#
_entry.id   AF-A0A670Z8Q4-F1
#
_cell.length_a   1.000
_cell.length_b   1.000
_cell.length_c   1.000
_cell.angle_alpha   90.00
_cell.angle_beta   90.00
_cell.angle_gamma   90.00
#
_symmetry.space_group_name_H-M   'P 1'
#
loop_
_entity.id
_entity.type
_entity.pdbx_description
1 polymer ?
#
loop_
_entity_poly.entity_id
_entity_poly.type
_entity_poly.pdbx_seq_one_letter_code
_entity_poly.pdbx_strand_id
1 'polypeptide(L)'
;MHIVKCNFSLYVLQNIPGVGHEYSLQFYTKHIQTGQYLGKCNAKVRYQKKMSKPLIDISCTDNKDADQIMKDDYSLYTKLKATSSPDELKYFANVGSSYIAWKESSEYDGYVTREIKDAKRWVRDNTLEFDYTILVDSDVSKNFSCHMRITWNLELPIKVKYTCFSEDTSAESADGSGEESGSYEFFQTNF
;
A
#
# COMPACT_ATOMS: atom_id res chain seq x y z
N MET A 1 -5.41 15.30 -4.94
CA MET A 1 -4.73 13.98 -4.94
C MET A 1 -4.67 13.36 -6.35
N HIS A 2 -3.48 13.21 -6.96
CA HIS A 2 -3.30 12.54 -8.26
C HIS A 2 -2.59 11.20 -8.06
N ILE A 3 -3.17 10.10 -8.54
CA ILE A 3 -2.49 8.80 -8.51
C ILE A 3 -1.65 8.68 -9.77
N VAL A 4 -0.35 8.49 -9.55
CA VAL A 4 0.66 8.54 -10.58
C VAL A 4 1.26 7.16 -10.83
N LYS A 5 1.39 6.81 -12.11
CA LYS A 5 2.24 5.70 -12.52
C LYS A 5 3.67 6.21 -12.70
N CYS A 6 4.62 5.58 -12.03
CA CYS A 6 6.04 5.94 -12.10
C CYS A 6 6.77 5.04 -13.09
N ASN A 7 7.52 5.64 -14.01
CA ASN A 7 8.46 4.93 -14.87
C ASN A 7 9.89 5.30 -14.50
N PHE A 8 10.65 4.29 -14.13
CA PHE A 8 12.00 4.43 -13.62
C PHE A 8 13.00 4.71 -14.73
N SER A 9 13.84 5.75 -14.58
CA SER A 9 14.78 6.18 -15.63
C SER A 9 16.25 5.99 -15.25
N LEU A 10 16.60 6.21 -13.98
CA LEU A 10 17.97 6.11 -13.48
C LEU A 10 17.98 5.97 -11.96
N TYR A 11 18.88 5.17 -11.40
CA TYR A 11 19.20 5.17 -9.97
C TYR A 11 20.70 5.28 -9.73
N VAL A 12 21.04 5.85 -8.59
CA VAL A 12 22.40 5.83 -8.03
C VAL A 12 22.31 5.31 -6.61
N LEU A 13 23.11 4.28 -6.29
CA LEU A 13 23.23 3.72 -4.95
C LEU A 13 24.42 4.37 -4.22
N GLN A 14 24.16 4.83 -3.00
CA GLN A 14 25.17 5.32 -2.08
C GLN A 14 25.13 4.50 -0.78
N ASN A 15 26.26 3.87 -0.46
CA ASN A 15 26.44 3.23 0.84
C ASN A 15 26.85 4.26 1.90
N ILE A 16 26.14 4.30 3.03
CA ILE A 16 26.43 5.18 4.16
C ILE A 16 26.91 4.30 5.32
N PRO A 17 28.24 4.24 5.57
CA PRO A 17 28.81 3.37 6.59
C PRO A 17 28.14 3.55 7.95
N GLY A 18 27.74 2.45 8.57
CA GLY A 18 27.08 2.45 9.87
C GLY A 18 25.60 2.88 9.88
N VAL A 19 25.05 3.36 8.76
CA VAL A 19 23.66 3.86 8.66
C VAL A 19 22.80 2.94 7.80
N GLY A 20 23.21 2.69 6.56
CA GLY A 20 22.43 1.91 5.58
C GLY A 20 22.69 2.37 4.15
N HIS A 21 21.68 2.22 3.28
CA HIS A 21 21.78 2.52 1.85
C HIS A 21 20.83 3.63 1.44
N GLU A 22 21.31 4.53 0.59
CA GLU A 22 20.49 5.57 -0.04
C GLU A 22 20.45 5.37 -1.56
N TYR A 23 19.25 5.43 -2.11
CA TYR A 23 18.99 5.34 -3.53
C TYR A 23 18.46 6.70 -4.01
N SER A 24 19.23 7.35 -4.89
CA SER A 24 18.76 8.53 -5.61
C SER A 24 18.09 8.08 -6.90
N LEU A 25 16.80 8.35 -7.02
CA LEU A 25 15.92 7.88 -8.07
C LEU A 25 15.49 9.05 -8.95
N GLN A 26 15.40 8.81 -10.25
CA GLN A 26 14.75 9.72 -11.18
C GLN A 26 13.71 8.99 -12.01
N PHE A 27 12.49 9.51 -12.04
CA PHE A 27 11.37 8.88 -12.71
C PHE A 27 10.38 9.90 -13.28
N TYR A 28 9.55 9.43 -14.19
CA TYR A 28 8.48 10.21 -14.80
C TYR A 28 7.13 9.73 -14.29
N THR A 29 6.22 10.67 -14.02
CA THR A 29 4.87 10.39 -13.55
C THR A 29 3.85 10.56 -14.65
N LYS A 30 2.89 9.65 -14.72
CA LYS A 30 1.73 9.75 -15.61
C LYS A 30 0.43 9.62 -14.83
N HIS A 31 -0.62 10.32 -15.25
CA HIS A 31 -1.95 10.18 -14.69
C HIS A 31 -2.49 8.78 -14.98
N ILE A 32 -2.96 8.07 -13.95
CA ILE A 32 -3.27 6.63 -14.06
C ILE A 32 -4.41 6.33 -15.05
N GLN A 33 -5.41 7.21 -15.19
CA GLN A 33 -6.53 7.01 -16.12
C GLN A 33 -6.23 7.44 -17.55
N THR A 34 -5.67 8.64 -17.68
CA THR A 34 -5.55 9.32 -18.99
C THR A 34 -4.21 9.02 -19.65
N GLY A 35 -3.24 8.45 -18.90
CA GLY A 35 -1.87 8.28 -19.35
C GLY A 35 -1.12 9.60 -19.57
N GLN A 36 -1.74 10.74 -19.25
CA GLN A 36 -1.18 12.07 -19.45
C GLN A 36 0.14 12.19 -18.68
N TYR A 37 1.16 12.71 -19.33
CA TYR A 37 2.43 13.02 -18.68
C TYR A 37 2.24 14.14 -17.65
N LEU A 38 2.63 13.88 -16.41
CA LEU A 38 2.46 14.79 -15.28
C LEU A 38 3.76 15.46 -14.85
N GLY A 39 4.92 15.00 -15.34
CA GLY A 39 6.20 15.60 -15.01
C GLY A 39 7.25 14.58 -14.61
N LYS A 40 8.36 15.14 -14.14
CA LYS A 40 9.56 14.41 -13.70
C LYS A 40 9.73 14.59 -12.21
N CYS A 41 10.06 13.51 -11.52
CA CYS A 41 10.35 13.52 -10.09
C CYS A 41 11.76 12.97 -9.83
N ASN A 42 12.38 13.51 -8.79
CA ASN A 42 13.58 12.98 -8.17
C ASN A 42 13.22 12.56 -6.76
N ALA A 43 13.67 11.39 -6.33
CA ALA A 43 13.48 10.93 -4.97
C ALA A 43 14.79 10.44 -4.36
N LYS A 44 14.90 10.55 -3.05
CA LYS A 44 15.94 9.90 -2.24
C LYS A 44 15.25 8.94 -1.28
N VAL A 45 15.54 7.66 -1.44
CA VAL A 45 15.01 6.59 -0.60
C VAL A 45 16.14 6.05 0.24
N ARG A 46 16.05 6.20 1.57
CA ARG A 46 17.07 5.75 2.50
C ARG A 46 16.57 4.62 3.36
N TYR A 47 17.16 3.45 3.20
CA TYR A 47 16.98 2.30 4.07
C TYR A 47 17.99 2.37 5.21
N GLN A 48 17.51 2.32 6.45
CA GLN A 48 18.35 2.41 7.63
C GLN A 48 18.21 1.13 8.45
N LYS A 49 19.33 0.60 8.95
CA LYS A 49 19.35 -0.69 9.68
C LYS A 49 18.43 -0.75 10.90
N LYS A 50 18.16 0.40 11.53
CA LYS A 50 17.37 0.51 12.77
C LYS A 50 15.94 0.99 12.55
N MET A 51 15.51 1.25 11.32
CA MET A 51 14.16 1.72 11.02
C MET A 51 13.39 0.66 10.25
N SER A 52 12.12 0.48 10.59
CA SER A 52 11.25 -0.48 9.91
C SER A 52 10.74 0.02 8.56
N LYS A 53 10.85 1.32 8.27
CA LYS A 53 10.39 1.94 7.02
C LYS A 53 11.49 2.82 6.43
N PRO A 54 11.60 2.93 5.10
CA PRO A 54 12.52 3.85 4.46
C PRO A 54 12.12 5.31 4.70
N LEU A 55 13.13 6.17 4.77
CA LEU A 55 12.95 7.62 4.69
C LEU A 55 12.89 8.01 3.21
N ILE A 56 11.86 8.76 2.83
CA ILE A 56 11.65 9.18 1.45
C ILE A 56 11.58 10.70 1.41
N ASP A 57 12.43 11.28 0.58
CA ASP A 57 12.34 12.67 0.12
C ASP A 57 12.01 12.64 -1.37
N ILE A 58 11.01 13.40 -1.80
CA ILE A 58 10.55 13.43 -3.19
C ILE A 58 10.32 14.87 -3.61
N SER A 59 10.86 15.20 -4.77
CA SER A 59 10.67 16.49 -5.43
C SER A 59 10.23 16.24 -6.87
N CYS A 60 9.06 16.73 -7.22
CA CYS A 60 8.52 16.68 -8.57
C CYS A 60 8.59 18.06 -9.21
N THR A 61 8.62 18.09 -10.55
CA THR A 61 8.29 19.29 -11.33
C THR A 61 6.80 19.55 -11.16
N ASP A 62 6.43 20.09 -10.00
CA ASP A 62 5.04 20.41 -9.68
C ASP A 62 4.68 21.72 -10.37
N ASN A 63 3.66 21.66 -11.24
CA ASN A 63 3.20 22.83 -11.99
C ASN A 63 2.02 23.52 -11.30
N LYS A 64 1.59 23.04 -10.12
CA LYS A 64 0.45 23.57 -9.40
C LYS A 64 0.91 24.36 -8.17
N ASP A 65 0.32 25.54 -7.98
CA ASP A 65 0.45 26.28 -6.73
C ASP A 65 -0.45 25.68 -5.63
N ALA A 66 -0.22 26.14 -4.39
CA ALA A 66 -0.93 25.66 -3.22
C ALA A 66 -2.46 25.88 -3.31
N ASP A 67 -2.89 26.98 -3.94
CA ASP A 67 -4.32 27.30 -4.08
C ASP A 67 -5.01 26.31 -5.02
N GLN A 68 -4.35 25.92 -6.10
CA GLN A 68 -4.87 24.93 -7.03
C GLN A 68 -4.96 23.55 -6.38
N ILE A 69 -3.98 23.17 -5.57
CA ILE A 69 -4.00 21.91 -4.80
C ILE A 69 -5.20 21.91 -3.84
N MET A 70 -5.40 22.99 -3.10
CA MET A 70 -6.51 23.11 -2.15
C MET A 70 -7.87 23.05 -2.85
N LYS A 71 -8.03 23.70 -4.01
CA LYS A 71 -9.26 23.62 -4.82
C LYS A 71 -9.52 22.20 -5.34
N ASP A 72 -8.49 21.54 -5.85
CA ASP A 72 -8.59 20.16 -6.34
C ASP A 72 -9.02 19.21 -5.21
N ASP A 73 -8.41 19.34 -4.03
CA ASP A 73 -8.72 18.51 -2.86
C ASP A 73 -10.13 18.80 -2.29
N TYR A 74 -10.55 20.07 -2.23
CA TYR A 74 -11.93 20.44 -1.84
C TYR A 74 -12.97 19.86 -2.79
N SER A 75 -12.71 19.96 -4.11
CA SER A 75 -13.59 19.42 -5.15
C SER A 75 -13.72 17.90 -5.02
N LEU A 76 -12.59 17.20 -4.87
CA LEU A 76 -12.56 15.76 -4.67
C LEU A 76 -13.29 15.34 -3.40
N TYR A 77 -13.00 16.00 -2.27
CA TYR A 77 -13.66 15.71 -0.99
C TYR A 77 -15.17 15.87 -1.08
N THR A 78 -15.65 16.98 -1.65
CA THR A 78 -17.09 17.28 -1.78
C THR A 78 -17.78 16.22 -2.65
N LYS A 79 -17.12 15.81 -3.74
CA LYS A 79 -17.63 14.76 -4.62
C LYS A 79 -17.78 13.44 -3.87
N LEU A 80 -16.73 12.97 -3.20
CA LEU A 80 -16.70 11.72 -2.44
C LEU A 80 -17.70 11.70 -1.28
N LYS A 81 -17.94 12.86 -0.66
CA LYS A 81 -18.94 13.02 0.40
C LYS A 81 -20.33 12.73 -0.12
N ALA A 82 -20.69 13.27 -1.28
CA ALA A 82 -22.00 13.05 -1.90
C ALA A 82 -22.15 11.60 -2.38
N THR A 83 -21.18 11.10 -3.14
CA THR A 83 -21.17 9.72 -3.66
C THR A 83 -19.75 9.31 -4.04
N SER A 84 -19.48 8.00 -4.13
CA SER A 84 -18.19 7.52 -4.62
C SER A 84 -18.41 6.50 -5.72
N SER A 85 -17.78 6.74 -6.87
CA SER A 85 -17.77 5.75 -7.95
C SER A 85 -16.85 4.57 -7.60
N PRO A 86 -17.04 3.40 -8.25
CA PRO A 86 -16.11 2.28 -8.10
C PRO A 86 -14.64 2.66 -8.39
N ASP A 87 -14.41 3.55 -9.35
CA ASP A 87 -13.06 4.02 -9.69
C ASP A 87 -12.45 4.87 -8.58
N GLU A 88 -13.25 5.74 -7.96
CA GLU A 88 -12.83 6.54 -6.82
C GLU A 88 -12.48 5.68 -5.60
N LEU A 89 -13.26 4.63 -5.35
CA LEU A 89 -12.93 3.66 -4.30
C LEU A 89 -11.62 2.92 -4.59
N LYS A 90 -11.35 2.55 -5.85
CA LYS A 90 -10.07 1.96 -6.24
C LYS A 90 -8.90 2.93 -6.06
N TYR A 91 -9.11 4.22 -6.28
CA TYR A 91 -8.08 5.23 -6.05
C TYR A 91 -7.69 5.34 -4.59
N PHE A 92 -8.67 5.40 -3.70
CA PHE A 92 -8.38 5.43 -2.28
C PHE A 92 -7.74 4.13 -1.79
N ALA A 93 -8.17 2.98 -2.31
CA ALA A 93 -7.47 1.72 -2.05
C ALA A 93 -5.99 1.80 -2.46
N ASN A 94 -5.67 2.26 -3.67
CA ASN A 94 -4.28 2.41 -4.12
C ASN A 94 -3.45 3.37 -3.25
N VAL A 95 -4.04 4.46 -2.76
CA VAL A 95 -3.37 5.41 -1.86
C VAL A 95 -3.04 4.76 -0.53
N GLY A 96 -4.02 4.07 0.07
CA GLY A 96 -3.78 3.35 1.31
C GLY A 96 -2.80 2.19 1.13
N SER A 97 -2.91 1.42 0.05
CA SER A 97 -1.97 0.36 -0.30
C SER A 97 -0.55 0.88 -0.48
N SER A 98 -0.37 2.04 -1.11
CA SER A 98 0.95 2.67 -1.25
C SER A 98 1.55 3.05 0.11
N TYR A 99 0.71 3.46 1.06
CA TYR A 99 1.13 3.72 2.43
C TYR A 99 1.58 2.44 3.14
N ILE A 100 0.84 1.34 2.99
CA ILE A 100 1.24 0.02 3.53
C ILE A 100 2.57 -0.42 2.93
N ALA A 101 2.69 -0.35 1.60
CA ALA A 101 3.94 -0.71 0.92
C ALA A 101 5.12 0.13 1.43
N TRP A 102 4.96 1.45 1.55
CA TRP A 102 6.00 2.29 2.14
C TRP A 102 6.33 1.90 3.59
N LYS A 103 5.35 1.52 4.40
CA LYS A 103 5.54 1.23 5.82
C LYS A 103 6.19 -0.12 6.09
N GLU A 104 5.93 -1.10 5.24
CA GLU A 104 6.39 -2.48 5.38
C GLU A 104 7.61 -2.80 4.52
N SER A 105 7.85 -2.05 3.44
CA SER A 105 8.96 -2.35 2.52
C SER A 105 10.33 -2.24 3.17
N SER A 106 11.18 -3.17 2.78
CA SER A 106 12.61 -3.15 3.06
C SER A 106 13.40 -3.00 1.76
N GLU A 107 14.73 -2.98 1.86
CA GLU A 107 15.59 -2.93 0.67
C GLU A 107 15.41 -4.15 -0.25
N TYR A 108 14.97 -5.27 0.31
CA TYR A 108 14.89 -6.56 -0.39
C TYR A 108 13.46 -7.10 -0.50
N ASP A 109 12.47 -6.35 -0.02
CA ASP A 109 11.08 -6.81 0.02
C ASP A 109 10.12 -5.66 -0.30
N GLY A 110 9.60 -5.66 -1.53
CA GLY A 110 8.54 -4.79 -2.00
C GLY A 110 7.16 -5.37 -1.75
N TYR A 111 6.15 -4.52 -1.66
CA TYR A 111 4.75 -4.92 -1.49
C TYR A 111 3.88 -4.29 -2.58
N VAL A 112 3.06 -5.11 -3.23
CA VAL A 112 2.16 -4.69 -4.31
C VAL A 112 0.75 -5.20 -4.06
N THR A 113 -0.25 -4.36 -4.30
CA THR A 113 -1.65 -4.81 -4.22
C THR A 113 -1.99 -5.72 -5.38
N ARG A 114 -2.49 -6.91 -5.05
CA ARG A 114 -3.00 -7.89 -6.01
C ARG A 114 -4.47 -7.64 -6.33
N GLU A 115 -5.28 -7.48 -5.28
CA GLU A 115 -6.73 -7.45 -5.40
C GLU A 115 -7.38 -6.63 -4.28
N ILE A 116 -8.52 -6.01 -4.56
CA ILE A 116 -9.41 -5.41 -3.56
C ILE A 116 -10.60 -6.34 -3.40
N LYS A 117 -10.73 -6.99 -2.25
CA LYS A 117 -11.80 -7.96 -1.94
C LYS A 117 -13.10 -7.29 -1.50
N ASP A 118 -12.99 -6.28 -0.65
CA ASP A 118 -14.13 -5.54 -0.11
C ASP A 118 -13.78 -4.06 0.02
N ALA A 119 -14.78 -3.20 -0.18
CA ALA A 119 -14.66 -1.75 -0.07
C ALA A 119 -15.96 -1.17 0.49
N LYS A 120 -15.88 -0.60 1.68
CA LYS A 120 -16.99 0.06 2.37
C LYS A 120 -16.64 1.52 2.61
N ARG A 121 -17.65 2.38 2.48
CA ARG A 121 -17.52 3.83 2.68
C ARG A 121 -18.61 4.32 3.61
N TRP A 122 -18.25 5.21 4.52
CA TRP A 122 -19.19 5.98 5.32
C TRP A 122 -18.74 7.43 5.46
N VAL A 123 -19.70 8.28 5.83
CA VAL A 123 -19.48 9.68 6.13
C VAL A 123 -19.97 9.92 7.54
N ARG A 124 -19.11 10.48 8.41
CA ARG A 124 -19.44 10.80 9.80
C ARG A 124 -18.86 12.15 10.17
N ASP A 125 -19.70 13.10 10.58
CA ASP A 125 -19.29 14.41 11.10
C ASP A 125 -18.22 15.12 10.22
N ASN A 126 -18.45 15.18 8.90
CA ASN A 126 -17.51 15.72 7.90
C ASN A 126 -16.18 14.95 7.75
N THR A 127 -16.16 13.69 8.17
CA THR A 127 -15.03 12.79 7.93
C THR A 127 -15.47 11.71 6.96
N LEU A 128 -14.71 11.56 5.88
CA LEU A 128 -14.83 10.43 4.96
C LEU A 128 -14.03 9.28 5.54
N GLU A 129 -14.66 8.12 5.60
CA GLU A 129 -14.00 6.92 6.06
C GLU A 129 -14.23 5.78 5.06
N PHE A 130 -13.17 5.04 4.79
CA PHE A 130 -13.14 3.93 3.85
C PHE A 130 -12.49 2.72 4.51
N ASP A 131 -13.20 1.60 4.58
CA ASP A 131 -12.66 0.30 5.01
C ASP A 131 -12.47 -0.57 3.78
N TYR A 132 -11.27 -1.13 3.67
CA TYR A 132 -10.90 -2.04 2.61
C TYR A 132 -10.41 -3.36 3.18
N THR A 133 -10.71 -4.43 2.44
CA THR A 133 -9.97 -5.69 2.55
C THR A 133 -9.22 -5.89 1.24
N ILE A 134 -7.89 -5.93 1.30
CA ILE A 134 -7.02 -6.05 0.13
C ILE A 134 -6.11 -7.26 0.26
N LEU A 135 -5.75 -7.86 -0.88
CA LEU A 135 -4.69 -8.83 -0.96
C LEU A 135 -3.42 -8.16 -1.45
N VAL A 136 -2.31 -8.43 -0.76
CA VAL A 136 -1.00 -7.85 -1.03
C VAL A 136 -0.01 -8.97 -1.27
N ASP A 137 0.72 -8.87 -2.39
CA ASP A 137 1.88 -9.68 -2.70
C ASP A 137 3.13 -9.01 -2.16
N SER A 138 4.09 -9.83 -1.72
CA SER A 138 5.47 -9.41 -1.48
C SER A 138 6.40 -10.02 -2.53
N ASP A 139 7.52 -9.35 -2.80
CA ASP A 139 8.52 -9.83 -3.77
C ASP A 139 9.14 -11.18 -3.36
N VAL A 140 9.07 -11.53 -2.07
CA VAL A 140 9.51 -12.82 -1.52
C VAL A 140 8.42 -13.91 -1.52
N SER A 141 7.40 -13.77 -2.37
CA SER A 141 6.32 -14.74 -2.60
C SER A 141 5.45 -15.03 -1.37
N LYS A 142 5.26 -14.06 -0.46
CA LYS A 142 4.27 -14.15 0.61
C LYS A 142 3.01 -13.37 0.26
N ASN A 143 1.88 -13.96 0.60
CA ASN A 143 0.56 -13.39 0.39
C ASN A 143 0.00 -12.88 1.72
N PHE A 144 -0.50 -11.66 1.73
CA PHE A 144 -1.10 -11.06 2.91
C PHE A 144 -2.52 -10.60 2.62
N SER A 145 -3.43 -10.87 3.56
CA SER A 145 -4.74 -10.23 3.61
C SER A 145 -4.67 -9.07 4.59
N CYS A 146 -4.91 -7.87 4.11
CA CYS A 146 -4.82 -6.64 4.89
C CYS A 146 -6.20 -5.99 5.02
N HIS A 147 -6.59 -5.69 6.25
CA HIS A 147 -7.68 -4.76 6.56
C HIS A 147 -7.11 -3.36 6.72
N MET A 148 -7.66 -2.41 5.98
CA MET A 148 -7.16 -1.04 5.93
C MET A 148 -8.30 -0.03 6.07
N ARG A 149 -8.12 0.93 6.97
CA ARG A 149 -9.01 2.06 7.20
C ARG A 149 -8.36 3.36 6.81
N ILE A 150 -8.99 4.09 5.89
CA ILE A 150 -8.59 5.43 5.48
C ILE A 150 -9.57 6.43 6.05
N THR A 151 -9.06 7.48 6.68
CA THR A 151 -9.84 8.57 7.26
C THR A 151 -9.37 9.89 6.68
N TRP A 152 -10.29 10.68 6.14
CA TRP A 152 -9.98 11.97 5.51
C TRP A 152 -10.99 13.06 5.84
N ASN A 153 -10.47 14.23 6.20
CA ASN A 153 -11.20 15.49 6.24
C ASN A 153 -10.31 16.60 5.66
N LEU A 154 -10.88 17.77 5.38
CA LEU A 154 -10.13 18.87 4.75
C LEU A 154 -9.16 19.59 5.70
N GLU A 155 -9.30 19.40 7.01
CA GLU A 155 -8.49 20.09 8.02
C GLU A 155 -7.22 19.31 8.40
N LEU A 156 -7.22 18.00 8.17
CA LEU A 156 -6.16 17.09 8.57
C LEU A 156 -5.67 16.25 7.38
N PRO A 157 -4.37 15.90 7.36
CA PRO A 157 -3.85 14.94 6.40
C PRO A 157 -4.61 13.61 6.45
N ILE A 158 -4.66 12.92 5.31
CA ILE A 158 -5.22 11.57 5.22
C ILE A 158 -4.51 10.65 6.22
N LYS A 159 -5.30 9.91 7.00
CA LYS A 159 -4.80 8.91 7.95
C LYS A 159 -5.11 7.51 7.44
N VAL A 160 -4.12 6.63 7.52
CA VAL A 160 -4.25 5.22 7.15
C VAL A 160 -3.90 4.37 8.37
N LYS A 161 -4.81 3.46 8.74
CA LYS A 161 -4.58 2.40 9.73
C LYS A 161 -4.75 1.06 9.03
N TYR A 162 -3.94 0.07 9.38
CA TYR A 162 -4.04 -1.24 8.76
C TYR A 162 -3.57 -2.36 9.69
N THR A 163 -4.03 -3.57 9.40
CA THR A 163 -3.58 -4.83 9.99
C THR A 163 -3.52 -5.88 8.89
N CYS A 164 -2.40 -6.60 8.80
CA CYS A 164 -2.19 -7.63 7.79
C CYS A 164 -1.98 -9.00 8.45
N PHE A 165 -2.51 -10.05 7.83
CA PHE A 165 -2.34 -11.44 8.22
C PHE A 165 -1.77 -12.22 7.03
N SER A 166 -0.86 -13.16 7.27
CA SER A 166 -0.41 -14.07 6.21
C SER A 166 -1.57 -14.97 5.80
N GLU A 167 -1.78 -15.12 4.49
CA GLU A 167 -2.63 -16.19 3.97
C GLU A 167 -1.79 -17.47 4.00
N ASP A 168 -1.88 -18.23 5.10
CA ASP A 168 -1.31 -19.58 5.13
C ASP A 168 -2.03 -20.40 4.06
N THR A 169 -1.28 -20.95 3.10
CA THR A 169 -1.79 -21.86 2.07
C THR A 169 -2.11 -23.25 2.67
N SER A 170 -2.95 -23.30 3.69
CA SER A 170 -3.42 -24.55 4.30
C SER A 170 -4.87 -24.41 4.71
N ALA A 171 -5.75 -24.31 3.71
CA ALA A 171 -7.19 -24.42 3.91
C ALA A 171 -7.85 -25.15 2.73
N GLU A 172 -7.30 -26.30 2.34
CA GLU A 172 -8.02 -27.30 1.54
C GLU A 172 -7.58 -28.71 1.95
N SER A 173 -8.14 -29.27 3.03
CA SER A 173 -8.75 -30.62 3.01
C SER A 173 -9.64 -30.86 4.24
N ALA A 174 -10.93 -31.09 3.94
CA ALA A 174 -11.88 -31.98 4.60
C ALA A 174 -12.46 -31.64 5.99
N ASP A 175 -13.67 -31.09 5.94
CA ASP A 175 -14.79 -31.44 6.80
C ASP A 175 -15.13 -32.96 6.65
N GLY A 176 -15.47 -33.64 7.75
CA GLY A 176 -15.92 -35.04 7.72
C GLY A 176 -15.78 -35.86 9.01
N SER A 177 -16.82 -35.79 9.86
CA SER A 177 -17.37 -36.83 10.75
C SER A 177 -16.48 -37.61 11.74
N GLY A 178 -16.88 -37.61 13.01
CA GLY A 178 -16.23 -38.40 14.07
C GLY A 178 -16.54 -39.90 14.03
N GLU A 179 -15.67 -40.68 14.69
CA GLU A 179 -15.98 -41.74 15.65
C GLU A 179 -14.68 -42.32 16.25
N GLU A 180 -14.84 -43.08 17.34
CA GLU A 180 -13.91 -43.48 18.40
C GLU A 180 -12.80 -44.50 18.06
N SER A 181 -11.85 -44.57 19.02
CA SER A 181 -11.07 -45.74 19.48
C SER A 181 -9.74 -46.13 18.82
N GLY A 182 -8.75 -46.40 19.70
CA GLY A 182 -7.77 -47.48 19.51
C GLY A 182 -6.29 -47.10 19.55
N SER A 183 -5.64 -47.42 20.68
CA SER A 183 -4.19 -47.45 20.93
C SER A 183 -3.37 -48.34 19.98
N TYR A 184 -2.12 -47.98 19.62
CA TYR A 184 -0.89 -48.77 19.84
C TYR A 184 0.39 -48.06 19.33
N GLU A 185 1.53 -48.64 19.71
CA GLU A 185 2.90 -48.16 19.87
C GLU A 185 3.75 -47.90 18.60
N PHE A 186 4.77 -47.05 18.80
CA PHE A 186 6.21 -47.22 18.49
C PHE A 186 6.63 -48.00 17.22
N PHE A 187 7.46 -47.38 16.35
CA PHE A 187 8.83 -47.82 16.05
C PHE A 187 9.59 -46.79 15.19
N GLN A 188 10.82 -46.47 15.63
CA GLN A 188 11.90 -45.93 14.81
C GLN A 188 12.26 -46.91 13.69
N THR A 189 12.69 -46.42 12.52
CA THR A 189 13.96 -46.82 11.90
C THR A 189 14.42 -45.82 10.85
N ASN A 190 15.72 -45.54 10.88
CA ASN A 190 16.51 -44.81 9.89
C ASN A 190 16.54 -45.51 8.53
N PHE A 191 16.64 -44.73 7.45
CA PHE A 191 17.71 -44.81 6.45
C PHE A 191 17.91 -43.43 5.82
#